data_AF-A0A1G0HVL9-F1
#
_entry.id   AF-A0A1G0HVL9-F1
#
_cell.length_a   1.000
_cell.length_b   1.000
_cell.length_c   1.000
_cell.angle_alpha   90.00
_cell.angle_beta   90.00
_cell.angle_gamma   90.00
#
_symmetry.space_group_name_H-M   'P 1'
#
loop_
_entity.id
_entity.type
_entity.pdbx_description
1 polymer ?
#
loop_
_entity_poly.entity_id
_entity_poly.type
_entity_poly.pdbx_seq_one_letter_code
_entity_poly.pdbx_strand_id
1 'polypeptide(L)'
;MQDFRAYQSTISLWYDLMQGAQEKGDFYLQENVESYIVFLLMRFTERPEIANVVLAEDYLLASQRTGVMHHEKMRDVADGCLLHAGFYPDRSIRKNVSVNYFLDMGRIAYRSLTVLPERIWTGPYHDLEDKIDDAARVLALVNQMQ
;
A
#
# COMPACT_ATOMS: atom_id res chain seq x y z
N MET A 1 -20.56 20.11 -3.20
CA MET A 1 -20.28 20.14 -4.66
C MET A 1 -18.85 20.56 -5.00
N GLN A 2 -18.13 21.25 -4.10
CA GLN A 2 -16.69 21.58 -4.30
C GLN A 2 -15.76 20.37 -4.08
N ASP A 3 -16.09 19.46 -3.16
CA ASP A 3 -15.22 18.32 -2.80
C ASP A 3 -15.01 17.30 -3.93
N PHE A 4 -16.01 17.10 -4.80
CA PHE A 4 -15.91 16.14 -5.90
C PHE A 4 -14.87 16.53 -6.96
N ARG A 5 -14.72 17.84 -7.23
CA ARG A 5 -13.72 18.33 -8.20
C ARG A 5 -12.30 18.25 -7.64
N ALA A 6 -12.13 18.55 -6.36
CA ALA A 6 -10.84 18.38 -5.66
C ALA A 6 -10.44 16.89 -5.56
N TYR A 7 -11.42 16.01 -5.37
CA TYR A 7 -11.22 14.57 -5.37
C TYR A 7 -10.79 14.03 -6.75
N GLN A 8 -11.47 14.47 -7.83
CA GLN A 8 -11.08 14.12 -9.20
C GLN A 8 -9.69 14.65 -9.59
N SER A 9 -9.33 15.87 -9.17
CA SER A 9 -7.98 16.42 -9.43
C SER A 9 -6.89 15.65 -8.68
N THR A 10 -7.19 15.17 -7.47
CA THR A 10 -6.23 14.39 -6.66
C THR A 10 -6.04 12.98 -7.23
N ILE A 11 -7.11 12.34 -7.71
CA ILE A 11 -7.03 11.06 -8.45
C ILE A 11 -6.14 11.21 -9.67
N SER A 12 -6.42 12.21 -10.52
CA SER A 12 -5.65 12.43 -11.75
C SER A 12 -4.17 12.65 -11.46
N LEU A 13 -3.86 13.46 -10.44
CA LEU A 13 -2.48 13.71 -10.02
C LEU A 13 -1.75 12.41 -9.65
N TRP A 14 -2.36 11.55 -8.85
CA TRP A 14 -1.74 10.28 -8.45
C TRP A 14 -1.62 9.30 -9.61
N TYR A 15 -2.60 9.24 -10.52
CA TYR A 15 -2.49 8.46 -11.75
C TYR A 15 -1.36 8.94 -12.65
N ASP A 16 -1.23 10.26 -12.86
CA ASP A 16 -0.18 10.84 -13.70
C ASP A 16 1.21 10.57 -13.12
N LEU A 17 1.38 10.71 -11.80
CA LEU A 17 2.61 10.36 -11.10
C LEU A 17 2.91 8.86 -11.19
N MET A 18 1.89 8.02 -11.06
CA MET A 18 2.03 6.57 -11.16
C MET A 18 2.46 6.16 -12.57
N GLN A 19 1.84 6.70 -13.62
CA GLN A 19 2.24 6.45 -15.01
C GLN A 19 3.67 6.93 -15.26
N GLY A 20 4.02 8.16 -14.85
CA GLY A 20 5.37 8.67 -15.01
C GLY A 20 6.43 7.83 -14.29
N ALA A 21 6.11 7.26 -13.12
CA ALA A 21 6.99 6.36 -12.39
C ALA A 21 7.14 4.99 -13.10
N GLN A 22 6.05 4.44 -13.64
CA GLN A 22 6.09 3.20 -14.43
C GLN A 22 6.92 3.36 -15.71
N GLU A 23 6.74 4.47 -16.43
CA GLU A 23 7.52 4.80 -17.62
C GLU A 23 9.00 4.99 -17.31
N LYS A 24 9.33 5.74 -16.24
CA LYS A 24 10.71 5.96 -15.80
C LYS A 24 11.40 4.66 -15.35
N GLY A 25 10.64 3.75 -14.76
CA GLY A 25 11.11 2.47 -14.27
C GLY A 25 11.15 1.35 -15.31
N ASP A 26 10.61 1.58 -16.53
CA ASP A 26 10.33 0.57 -17.55
C ASP A 26 9.62 -0.67 -16.96
N PHE A 27 8.65 -0.40 -16.08
CA PHE A 27 7.97 -1.44 -15.30
C PHE A 27 6.50 -1.09 -15.11
N TYR A 28 5.61 -1.99 -15.50
CA TYR A 28 4.16 -1.79 -15.50
C TYR A 28 3.46 -2.76 -14.57
N LEU A 29 2.71 -2.22 -13.60
CA LEU A 29 1.83 -3.00 -12.75
C LEU A 29 0.57 -3.40 -13.52
N GLN A 30 -0.10 -4.42 -13.01
CA GLN A 30 -1.43 -4.77 -13.51
C GLN A 30 -2.44 -3.70 -13.10
N GLU A 31 -3.44 -3.46 -13.94
CA GLU A 31 -4.44 -2.40 -13.77
C GLU A 31 -5.14 -2.42 -12.39
N ASN A 32 -5.39 -3.61 -11.85
CA ASN A 32 -6.01 -3.79 -10.54
C ASN A 32 -5.08 -3.36 -9.39
N VAL A 33 -3.78 -3.65 -9.49
CA VAL A 33 -2.75 -3.24 -8.52
C VAL A 33 -2.49 -1.74 -8.65
N GLU A 34 -2.41 -1.21 -9.87
CA GLU A 34 -2.26 0.23 -10.12
C GLU A 34 -3.42 1.01 -9.49
N SER A 35 -4.65 0.62 -9.80
CA SER A 35 -5.85 1.25 -9.24
C SER A 35 -5.86 1.18 -7.72
N TYR A 36 -5.49 0.03 -7.15
CA TYR A 36 -5.38 -0.13 -5.71
C TYR A 36 -4.36 0.82 -5.07
N ILE A 37 -3.19 0.97 -5.67
CA ILE A 37 -2.13 1.86 -5.17
C ILE A 37 -2.58 3.33 -5.25
N VAL A 38 -3.25 3.74 -6.32
CA VAL A 38 -3.81 5.09 -6.41
C VAL A 38 -4.80 5.35 -5.27
N PHE A 39 -5.73 4.41 -5.01
CA PHE A 39 -6.65 4.52 -3.88
C PHE A 39 -5.93 4.52 -2.52
N LEU A 40 -4.84 3.76 -2.39
CA LEU A 40 -3.99 3.76 -1.19
C LEU A 40 -3.36 5.14 -0.95
N LEU A 41 -2.77 5.75 -1.98
CA LEU A 41 -2.15 7.07 -1.92
C LEU A 41 -3.15 8.18 -1.58
N MET A 42 -4.36 8.10 -2.14
CA MET A 42 -5.45 8.99 -1.77
C MET A 42 -5.83 8.85 -0.30
N ARG A 43 -6.08 7.60 0.16
CA ARG A 43 -6.43 7.34 1.55
C ARG A 43 -5.33 7.78 2.51
N PHE A 44 -4.07 7.67 2.10
CA PHE A 44 -2.92 8.18 2.85
C PHE A 44 -2.91 9.71 2.94
N THR A 45 -3.24 10.41 1.85
CA THR A 45 -3.34 11.88 1.84
C THR A 45 -4.37 12.37 2.86
N GLU A 46 -5.46 11.61 3.04
CA GLU A 46 -6.48 11.90 4.05
C GLU A 46 -6.11 11.42 5.47
N ARG A 47 -5.29 10.37 5.58
CA ARG A 47 -4.94 9.68 6.83
C ARG A 47 -3.45 9.32 6.90
N PRO A 48 -2.56 10.30 7.18
CA PRO A 48 -1.12 10.06 7.23
C PRO A 48 -0.70 9.13 8.38
N GLU A 49 -1.57 8.91 9.38
CA GLU A 49 -1.37 7.98 10.49
C GLU A 49 -1.19 6.51 10.05
N ILE A 50 -1.64 6.14 8.84
CA ILE A 50 -1.45 4.79 8.27
C ILE A 50 0.05 4.45 8.14
N ALA A 51 0.91 5.45 7.94
CA ALA A 51 2.37 5.27 7.87
C ALA A 51 3.08 5.32 9.25
N ASN A 52 2.34 5.40 10.36
CA ASN A 52 2.89 5.43 11.72
C ASN A 52 2.69 4.12 12.49
N VAL A 53 2.05 3.12 11.87
CA VAL A 53 1.72 1.81 12.46
C VAL A 53 3.00 1.09 12.95
N VAL A 54 2.96 0.56 14.17
CA VAL A 54 4.03 -0.27 14.75
C VAL A 54 3.78 -1.70 14.28
N LEU A 55 4.27 -1.97 13.06
CA LEU A 55 3.81 -3.10 12.24
C LEU A 55 3.84 -4.48 12.91
N ALA A 56 4.84 -4.79 13.75
CA ALA A 56 4.88 -6.08 14.45
C ALA A 56 3.77 -6.23 15.50
N GLU A 57 3.53 -5.19 16.30
CA GLU A 57 2.51 -5.20 17.34
C GLU A 57 1.12 -5.13 16.71
N ASP A 58 0.94 -4.26 15.72
CA ASP A 58 -0.31 -4.12 15.00
C ASP A 58 -0.67 -5.40 14.21
N TYR A 59 0.31 -6.11 13.65
CA TYR A 59 0.11 -7.43 13.05
C TYR A 59 -0.34 -8.47 14.08
N LEU A 60 0.30 -8.53 15.26
CA LEU A 60 -0.10 -9.43 16.34
C LEU A 60 -1.50 -9.12 16.89
N LEU A 61 -1.85 -7.84 17.00
CA LEU A 61 -3.18 -7.40 17.42
C LEU A 61 -4.23 -7.68 16.36
N ALA A 62 -3.88 -7.55 15.08
CA ALA A 62 -4.76 -7.90 13.97
C ALA A 62 -5.00 -9.42 13.92
N SER A 63 -3.97 -10.25 14.07
CA SER A 63 -4.10 -11.71 13.99
C SER A 63 -4.96 -12.33 15.10
N GLN A 64 -5.09 -11.64 16.24
CA GLN A 64 -5.97 -12.04 17.34
C GLN A 64 -7.44 -11.64 17.14
N ARG A 65 -7.74 -10.80 16.15
CA ARG A 65 -9.11 -10.40 15.80
C ARG A 65 -9.73 -11.38 14.82
N THR A 66 -11.06 -11.38 14.74
CA THR A 66 -11.82 -12.17 13.77
C THR A 66 -12.77 -11.28 12.95
N GLY A 67 -13.19 -11.79 11.79
CA GLY A 67 -14.18 -11.14 10.94
C GLY A 67 -13.74 -9.80 10.34
N VAL A 68 -14.65 -8.83 10.26
CA VAL A 68 -14.43 -7.55 9.58
C VAL A 68 -13.29 -6.73 10.19
N MET A 69 -13.17 -6.72 11.52
CA MET A 69 -12.12 -5.98 12.21
C MET A 69 -10.72 -6.56 11.95
N HIS A 70 -10.61 -7.89 11.80
CA HIS A 70 -9.36 -8.53 11.39
C HIS A 70 -8.94 -8.06 10.00
N HIS A 71 -9.87 -8.11 9.05
CA HIS A 71 -9.60 -7.71 7.66
C HIS A 71 -9.21 -6.24 7.55
N GLU A 72 -9.90 -5.32 8.25
CA GLU A 72 -9.55 -3.89 8.21
C GLU A 72 -8.16 -3.64 8.79
N LYS A 73 -7.85 -4.26 9.94
CA LYS A 73 -6.54 -4.12 10.57
C LYS A 73 -5.41 -4.77 9.78
N MET A 74 -5.64 -5.94 9.17
CA MET A 74 -4.66 -6.56 8.29
C MET A 74 -4.41 -5.76 7.03
N ARG A 75 -5.44 -5.12 6.48
CA ARG A 75 -5.28 -4.18 5.37
C ARG A 75 -4.40 -3.00 5.77
N ASP A 76 -4.69 -2.38 6.92
CA ASP A 76 -3.88 -1.24 7.39
C ASP A 76 -2.41 -1.63 7.64
N VAL A 77 -2.16 -2.85 8.15
CA VAL A 77 -0.80 -3.40 8.29
C VAL A 77 -0.13 -3.62 6.93
N ALA A 78 -0.82 -4.25 5.97
CA ALA A 78 -0.29 -4.52 4.64
C ALA A 78 0.07 -3.21 3.91
N ASP A 79 -0.84 -2.25 3.96
CA ASP A 79 -0.71 -0.95 3.32
C ASP A 79 0.39 -0.09 3.98
N GLY A 80 0.50 -0.15 5.31
CA GLY A 80 1.61 0.46 6.03
C GLY A 80 2.97 -0.14 5.63
N CYS A 81 3.04 -1.47 5.46
CA CYS A 81 4.25 -2.14 4.99
C CYS A 81 4.68 -1.65 3.61
N LEU A 82 3.74 -1.58 2.66
CA LEU A 82 4.00 -1.13 1.30
C LEU A 82 4.48 0.34 1.26
N LEU A 83 3.84 1.23 2.04
CA LEU A 83 4.25 2.63 2.15
C LEU A 83 5.64 2.80 2.78
N HIS A 84 6.00 1.99 3.78
CA HIS A 84 7.33 2.02 4.37
C HIS A 84 8.41 1.49 3.43
N ALA A 85 8.11 0.46 2.64
CA ALA A 85 9.04 -0.13 1.69
C ALA A 85 9.30 0.79 0.48
N GLY A 86 8.25 1.42 -0.05
CA GLY A 86 8.34 2.25 -1.26
C GLY A 86 8.43 3.75 -1.00
N PHE A 87 7.54 4.30 -0.17
CA PHE A 87 7.35 5.75 -0.05
C PHE A 87 8.18 6.40 1.07
N TYR A 88 8.52 5.67 2.14
CA TYR A 88 9.29 6.20 3.28
C TYR A 88 10.51 5.33 3.68
N PRO A 89 11.46 5.09 2.77
CA PRO A 89 12.66 4.32 3.11
C PRO A 89 13.46 4.96 4.25
N ASP A 90 13.50 6.29 4.37
CA ASP A 90 14.26 6.98 5.43
C ASP A 90 13.67 6.80 6.84
N ARG A 91 12.36 6.50 6.96
CA ARG A 91 11.75 6.18 8.26
C ARG A 91 12.08 4.76 8.71
N SER A 92 12.44 3.85 7.79
CA SER A 92 12.92 2.51 8.10
C SER A 92 14.27 2.54 8.83
N ILE A 93 15.13 3.51 8.47
CA ILE A 93 16.47 3.71 9.05
C ILE A 93 16.37 4.10 10.54
N ARG A 94 15.35 4.88 10.93
CA ARG A 94 15.12 5.23 12.34
C ARG A 94 14.66 4.06 13.21
N LYS A 95 14.07 3.02 12.61
CA LYS A 95 13.68 1.77 13.30
C LYS A 95 14.75 0.67 13.20
N ASN A 96 15.83 0.89 12.43
CA ASN A 96 16.89 -0.09 12.15
C ASN A 96 16.38 -1.40 11.50
N VAL A 97 15.29 -1.29 10.75
CA VAL A 97 14.60 -2.42 10.12
C VAL A 97 14.77 -2.31 8.61
N SER A 98 15.26 -3.37 7.97
CA SER A 98 15.50 -3.38 6.51
C SER A 98 14.20 -3.24 5.72
N VAL A 99 14.28 -2.69 4.49
CA VAL A 99 13.15 -2.67 3.55
C VAL A 99 12.55 -4.07 3.35
N ASN A 100 13.40 -5.11 3.30
CA ASN A 100 12.96 -6.51 3.15
C ASN A 100 12.01 -6.97 4.26
N TYR A 101 12.18 -6.51 5.50
CA TYR A 101 11.25 -6.85 6.57
C TYR A 101 9.84 -6.34 6.28
N PHE A 102 9.71 -5.13 5.73
CA PHE A 102 8.41 -4.57 5.38
C PHE A 102 7.80 -5.34 4.21
N LEU A 103 8.60 -5.73 3.22
CA LEU A 103 8.14 -6.54 2.10
C LEU A 103 7.66 -7.93 2.58
N ASP A 104 8.42 -8.61 3.43
CA ASP A 104 8.05 -9.91 3.98
C ASP A 104 6.79 -9.84 4.83
N MET A 105 6.69 -8.84 5.71
CA MET A 105 5.50 -8.63 6.54
C MET A 105 4.26 -8.25 5.71
N GLY A 106 4.45 -7.40 4.69
CA GLY A 106 3.40 -7.02 3.75
C GLY A 106 2.87 -8.22 2.96
N ARG A 107 3.75 -9.11 2.48
CA ARG A 107 3.36 -10.37 1.81
C ARG A 107 2.47 -11.23 2.72
N ILE A 108 2.88 -11.42 3.97
CA ILE A 108 2.10 -12.19 4.94
C ILE A 108 0.74 -11.54 5.20
N ALA A 109 0.69 -10.22 5.32
CA ALA A 109 -0.55 -9.48 5.53
C ALA A 109 -1.48 -9.57 4.31
N TYR A 110 -0.99 -9.36 3.08
CA TYR A 110 -1.79 -9.51 1.86
C TYR A 110 -2.32 -10.93 1.68
N ARG A 111 -1.49 -11.96 1.95
CA ARG A 111 -1.93 -13.36 1.96
C ARG A 111 -3.09 -13.60 2.94
N SER A 112 -3.06 -12.96 4.12
CA SER A 112 -4.15 -13.13 5.10
C SER A 112 -5.49 -12.54 4.62
N LEU A 113 -5.44 -11.55 3.71
CA LEU A 113 -6.62 -10.87 3.17
C LEU A 113 -7.28 -11.65 2.02
N THR A 114 -6.58 -12.57 1.35
CA THR A 114 -7.13 -13.38 0.25
C THR A 114 -8.06 -14.49 0.75
N VAL A 115 -8.04 -14.82 2.04
CA VAL A 115 -8.80 -15.92 2.66
C VAL A 115 -10.31 -15.61 2.78
N LEU A 116 -10.73 -14.34 2.64
CA LEU A 116 -12.15 -13.95 2.70
C LEU A 116 -12.68 -13.57 1.30
N PRO A 117 -13.32 -14.51 0.56
CA PRO A 117 -13.69 -14.34 -0.84
C PRO A 117 -14.81 -13.32 -1.11
N GLU A 118 -15.55 -12.86 -0.09
CA GLU A 118 -16.76 -12.01 -0.28
C GLU A 118 -16.50 -10.51 -0.42
N ARG A 119 -15.23 -10.06 -0.53
CA ARG A 119 -14.92 -8.63 -0.67
C ARG A 119 -14.36 -8.28 -2.06
N ILE A 120 -14.79 -7.13 -2.56
CA ILE A 120 -14.50 -6.52 -3.88
C ILE A 120 -12.99 -6.41 -4.21
N TRP A 121 -12.10 -6.62 -3.25
CA TRP A 121 -10.66 -6.33 -3.35
C TRP A 121 -9.75 -7.57 -3.26
N THR A 122 -10.27 -8.80 -3.36
CA THR A 122 -9.45 -10.02 -3.27
C THR A 122 -8.42 -10.17 -4.39
N GLY A 123 -8.77 -9.73 -5.60
CA GLY A 123 -7.88 -9.75 -6.78
C GLY A 123 -6.54 -9.04 -6.55
N PRO A 124 -6.52 -7.72 -6.25
CA PRO A 124 -5.27 -6.99 -6.07
C PRO A 124 -4.44 -7.50 -4.88
N TYR A 125 -5.04 -8.12 -3.85
CA TYR A 125 -4.27 -8.69 -2.73
C TYR A 125 -3.43 -9.89 -3.15
N HIS A 126 -3.95 -10.75 -4.03
CA HIS A 126 -3.19 -11.87 -4.57
C HIS A 126 -2.00 -11.36 -5.41
N ASP A 127 -2.25 -10.40 -6.30
CA ASP A 127 -1.19 -9.86 -7.15
C ASP A 127 -0.16 -9.05 -6.35
N LEU A 128 -0.57 -8.38 -5.28
CA LEU A 128 0.34 -7.70 -4.35
C LEU A 128 1.14 -8.67 -3.49
N GLU A 129 0.61 -9.83 -3.12
CA GLU A 129 1.41 -10.87 -2.46
C GLU A 129 2.59 -11.30 -3.33
N ASP A 130 2.35 -11.51 -4.63
CA ASP A 130 3.36 -11.97 -5.58
C ASP A 130 4.31 -10.84 -6.01
N LYS A 131 3.79 -9.62 -6.15
CA LYS A 131 4.50 -8.46 -6.75
C LYS A 131 4.67 -7.28 -5.81
N ILE A 132 4.79 -7.51 -4.50
CA ILE A 132 4.98 -6.42 -3.53
C ILE A 132 6.25 -5.59 -3.80
N ASP A 133 7.32 -6.24 -4.26
CA ASP A 133 8.61 -5.59 -4.55
C ASP A 133 8.47 -4.60 -5.69
N ASP A 134 7.73 -5.00 -6.72
CA ASP A 134 7.43 -4.21 -7.90
C ASP A 134 6.58 -2.99 -7.52
N ALA A 135 5.52 -3.20 -6.74
CA ALA A 135 4.69 -2.13 -6.20
C ALA A 135 5.49 -1.15 -5.34
N ALA A 136 6.39 -1.65 -4.49
CA ALA A 136 7.25 -0.82 -3.65
C ALA A 136 8.26 -0.01 -4.49
N ARG A 137 8.83 -0.59 -5.55
CA ARG A 137 9.74 0.11 -6.48
C ARG A 137 9.06 1.27 -7.18
N VAL A 138 7.84 1.05 -7.69
CA VAL A 138 7.11 2.14 -8.36
C VAL A 138 6.76 3.23 -7.36
N LEU A 139 6.33 2.89 -6.14
CA LEU A 139 6.08 3.87 -5.09
C LEU A 139 7.34 4.68 -4.70
N ALA A 140 8.52 4.05 -4.72
CA ALA A 140 9.78 4.75 -4.49
C ALA A 140 10.10 5.75 -5.61
N LEU A 141 9.80 5.39 -6.86
CA LEU A 141 9.94 6.30 -7.99
C LEU A 141 8.94 7.45 -7.92
N VAL A 142 7.68 7.18 -7.55
CA VAL A 142 6.65 8.22 -7.31
C VAL A 142 7.14 9.21 -6.24
N ASN A 143 7.66 8.73 -5.11
CA ASN A 143 8.17 9.59 -4.04
C ASN A 143 9.39 10.43 -4.46
N GLN A 144 10.22 9.96 -5.40
CA GLN A 144 11.32 10.76 -5.95
C GLN A 144 10.88 11.83 -6.96
N MET A 145 9.64 11.76 -7.45
CA MET A 145 9.09 12.68 -8.44
C MET A 145 8.24 13.81 -7.82
N GLN A 146 8.02 13.77 -6.50
CA GLN A 146 7.35 14.83 -5.73
C GLN A 146 8.37 15.82 -5.15
#